data_AF-A0A820JRB4-F1
#
_entry.id   AF-A0A820JRB4-F1
#
_cell.length_a   1.000
_cell.length_b   1.000
_cell.length_c   1.000
_cell.angle_alpha   90.00
_cell.angle_beta   90.00
_cell.angle_gamma   90.00
#
_symmetry.space_group_name_H-M   'P 1'
#
loop_
_entity.id
_entity.type
_entity.pdbx_description
1 polymer ?
#
loop_
_entity_poly.entity_id
_entity_poly.type
_entity_poly.pdbx_seq_one_letter_code
_entity_poly.pdbx_strand_id
1 'polypeptide(L)'
;ELLTINETHEPDLYWALRGGGGGLFVIVTEFKIRLVKAPTLTTQYSLVWHPNASKLVIQRYQLLMFNNTIFNLSNDLFLSMNVNHLEIRISITYFGIELDVLKRTVALFLETLPTPNETKIHSEDWLTFVYDGLGLSNSNVDHRHLLLKNSTMPTYCFKAKHLFFDKPISDHSLDEFLNRISLGIGELYITFNPWDGHIHTI
;
A
#
# COMPACT_ATOMS: atom_id res chain seq x y z
N GLU A 1 14.19 -4.53 35.66
CA GLU A 1 13.66 -3.18 35.92
C GLU A 1 12.89 -2.72 34.68
N LEU A 2 11.78 -2.01 34.83
CA LEU A 2 11.01 -1.45 33.71
C LEU A 2 11.45 -0.01 33.48
N LEU A 3 11.70 0.36 32.22
CA LEU A 3 12.18 1.69 31.84
C LEU A 3 11.16 2.36 30.93
N THR A 4 10.83 3.62 31.20
CA THR A 4 9.99 4.44 30.32
C THR A 4 10.85 5.26 29.38
N ILE A 5 10.89 4.88 28.10
CA ILE A 5 11.72 5.50 27.07
C ILE A 5 10.89 6.55 26.31
N ASN A 6 11.38 7.79 26.19
CA ASN A 6 10.72 8.90 25.50
C ASN A 6 11.72 9.97 25.04
N GLU A 7 11.24 11.10 24.50
CA GLU A 7 12.10 12.19 23.96
C GLU A 7 13.05 12.82 24.98
N THR A 8 12.75 12.72 26.28
CA THR A 8 13.56 13.31 27.35
C THR A 8 14.23 12.25 28.24
N HIS A 9 13.93 10.97 28.03
CA HIS A 9 14.50 9.85 28.80
C HIS A 9 14.92 8.73 27.86
N GLU A 10 16.24 8.51 27.76
CA GLU A 10 16.87 7.65 26.75
C GLU A 10 16.50 8.03 25.30
N PRO A 11 16.76 9.28 24.85
CA PRO A 11 16.33 9.79 23.55
C PRO A 11 16.91 9.01 22.36
N ASP A 12 18.15 8.52 22.47
CA ASP A 12 18.80 7.71 21.43
C ASP A 12 18.10 6.37 21.28
N LEU A 13 17.76 5.73 22.41
CA LEU A 13 17.00 4.48 22.42
C LEU A 13 15.56 4.72 21.94
N TYR A 14 14.95 5.85 22.32
CA TYR A 14 13.62 6.25 21.85
C TYR A 14 13.58 6.43 20.33
N TRP A 15 14.61 7.02 19.74
CA TRP A 15 14.77 7.10 18.29
C TRP A 15 14.97 5.70 17.67
N ALA A 16 15.90 4.89 18.19
CA ALA A 16 16.23 3.58 17.64
C ALA A 16 15.03 2.62 17.61
N LEU A 17 14.16 2.68 18.63
CA LEU A 17 12.97 1.83 18.74
C LEU A 17 11.85 2.18 17.74
N ARG A 18 11.93 3.32 17.05
CA ARG A 18 10.91 3.79 16.08
C ARG A 18 11.29 3.51 14.62
N GLY A 19 11.92 2.37 14.36
CA GLY A 19 12.26 1.92 13.00
C GLY A 19 13.42 0.93 12.92
N GLY A 20 14.27 0.85 13.96
CA GLY A 20 15.41 -0.08 14.00
C GLY A 20 15.02 -1.54 14.24
N GLY A 21 13.83 -1.80 14.76
CA GLY A 21 13.35 -3.15 15.10
C GLY A 21 13.39 -3.42 16.61
N GLY A 22 12.22 -3.66 17.20
CA GLY A 22 12.00 -3.65 18.66
C GLY A 22 12.66 -4.77 19.48
N GLY A 23 13.40 -5.69 18.86
CA GLY A 23 14.10 -6.79 19.55
C GLY A 23 15.62 -6.68 19.58
N LEU A 24 16.20 -5.61 19.04
CA LEU A 24 17.66 -5.46 18.92
C LEU A 24 18.33 -4.96 20.21
N PHE A 25 17.67 -4.04 20.93
CA PHE A 25 18.30 -3.30 22.04
C PHE A 25 17.64 -3.58 23.39
N VAL A 26 16.33 -3.82 23.41
CA VAL A 26 15.54 -4.06 24.62
C VAL A 26 14.38 -5.00 24.32
N ILE A 27 13.71 -5.49 25.36
CA ILE A 27 12.41 -6.16 25.27
C ILE A 27 11.34 -5.08 25.47
N VAL A 28 10.62 -4.72 24.41
CA VAL A 28 9.52 -3.75 24.52
C VAL A 28 8.27 -4.42 25.08
N THR A 29 7.73 -3.88 26.17
CA THR A 29 6.54 -4.43 26.86
C THR A 29 5.27 -3.61 26.62
N GLU A 30 5.38 -2.32 26.30
CA GLU A 30 4.25 -1.41 26.12
C GLU A 30 4.60 -0.29 25.14
N PHE A 31 3.60 0.18 24.39
CA PHE A 31 3.69 1.38 23.56
C PHE A 31 2.61 2.39 23.96
N LYS A 32 3.00 3.66 24.10
CA LYS A 32 2.06 4.79 24.10
C LYS A 32 1.95 5.36 22.69
N ILE A 33 0.79 5.17 22.05
CA ILE A 33 0.53 5.65 20.69
C ILE A 33 -0.31 6.93 20.68
N ARG A 34 -0.05 7.82 19.73
CA ARG A 34 -0.92 8.99 19.46
C ARG A 34 -2.01 8.56 18.49
N LEU A 35 -3.27 8.71 18.89
CA LEU A 35 -4.41 8.45 18.01
C LEU A 35 -4.58 9.59 17.01
N VAL A 36 -5.02 9.24 15.82
CA VAL A 36 -5.34 10.16 14.73
C VAL A 36 -6.81 10.00 14.38
N LYS A 37 -7.45 11.08 13.91
CA LYS A 37 -8.87 11.01 13.56
C LYS A 37 -9.04 10.09 12.35
N ALA A 38 -9.85 9.04 12.49
CA ALA A 38 -10.18 8.17 11.36
C ALA A 38 -10.96 8.96 10.30
N PRO A 39 -10.69 8.73 9.01
CA PRO A 39 -11.51 9.29 7.94
C PRO A 39 -12.93 8.73 8.04
N THR A 40 -13.93 9.56 7.71
CA THR A 40 -15.34 9.12 7.75
C THR A 40 -15.73 8.33 6.51
N LEU A 41 -14.99 8.51 5.41
CA LEU A 41 -15.23 7.89 4.12
C LEU A 41 -13.89 7.52 3.50
N THR A 42 -13.82 6.32 2.96
CA THR A 42 -12.73 5.86 2.11
C THR A 42 -13.30 5.58 0.73
N THR A 43 -12.69 6.12 -0.32
CA THR A 43 -13.08 5.83 -1.70
C THR A 43 -11.89 5.25 -2.45
N GLN A 44 -12.06 4.07 -3.06
CA GLN A 44 -11.04 3.42 -3.86
C GLN A 44 -11.48 3.29 -5.32
N TYR A 45 -10.59 3.66 -6.24
CA TYR A 45 -10.64 3.29 -7.64
C TYR A 45 -9.71 2.11 -7.89
N SER A 46 -10.21 1.08 -8.55
CA SER A 46 -9.42 -0.06 -9.01
C SER A 46 -9.45 -0.11 -10.52
N LEU A 47 -8.29 0.11 -11.14
CA LEU A 47 -8.07 0.06 -12.58
C LEU A 47 -7.33 -1.23 -12.92
N VAL A 48 -7.86 -2.05 -13.82
CA VAL A 48 -7.32 -3.38 -14.12
C VAL A 48 -7.03 -3.52 -15.61
N TRP A 49 -5.88 -4.11 -15.93
CA TRP A 49 -5.54 -4.50 -17.29
C TRP A 49 -5.13 -5.97 -17.38
N HIS A 50 -5.31 -6.55 -18.56
CA HIS A 50 -4.75 -7.85 -18.91
C HIS A 50 -3.21 -7.83 -18.93
N PRO A 51 -2.54 -8.99 -18.76
CA PRO A 51 -1.08 -9.06 -18.67
C PRO A 51 -0.34 -8.56 -19.92
N ASN A 52 -0.99 -8.56 -21.08
CA ASN A 52 -0.41 -8.06 -22.33
C ASN A 52 -0.14 -6.54 -22.29
N ALA A 53 -0.83 -5.78 -21.43
CA ALA A 53 -0.63 -4.35 -21.25
C ALA A 53 0.43 -4.02 -20.18
N SER A 54 0.92 -5.02 -19.43
CA SER A 54 1.76 -4.81 -18.24
C SER A 54 2.99 -3.93 -18.50
N LYS A 55 3.71 -4.15 -19.60
CA LYS A 55 4.90 -3.35 -19.92
C LYS A 55 4.57 -1.86 -20.04
N LEU A 56 3.56 -1.54 -20.84
CA LEU A 56 3.16 -0.16 -21.09
C LEU A 56 2.56 0.49 -19.84
N VAL A 57 1.74 -0.23 -19.08
CA VAL A 57 1.17 0.26 -17.80
C VAL A 57 2.29 0.59 -16.82
N ILE A 58 3.26 -0.32 -16.61
CA ILE A 58 4.37 -0.10 -15.68
C ILE A 58 5.25 1.07 -16.14
N GLN A 59 5.56 1.19 -17.43
CA GLN A 59 6.31 2.33 -17.96
C GLN A 59 5.62 3.67 -17.67
N ARG A 60 4.32 3.76 -17.96
CA ARG A 60 3.53 5.00 -17.74
C ARG A 60 3.35 5.31 -16.26
N TYR A 61 3.13 4.28 -15.44
CA TYR A 61 3.07 4.40 -14.00
C TYR A 61 4.37 5.00 -13.45
N GLN A 62 5.53 4.44 -13.82
CA GLN A 62 6.83 4.95 -13.37
C GLN A 62 7.04 6.42 -13.77
N LEU A 63 6.68 6.82 -14.99
CA LEU A 63 6.79 8.22 -15.41
C LEU A 63 5.97 9.16 -14.53
N LEU A 64 4.75 8.76 -14.16
CA LEU A 64 3.90 9.55 -13.25
C LEU A 64 4.51 9.67 -11.85
N MET A 65 5.12 8.59 -11.33
CA MET A 65 5.74 8.60 -10.01
C MET A 65 7.02 9.44 -10.00
N PHE A 66 7.93 9.23 -10.95
CA PHE A 66 9.22 9.92 -10.98
C PHE A 66 9.14 11.39 -11.39
N ASN A 67 8.04 11.84 -12.01
CA ASN A 67 7.81 13.25 -12.32
C ASN A 67 7.16 14.03 -11.15
N ASN A 68 6.92 13.40 -10.00
CA ASN A 68 6.29 14.01 -8.81
C ASN A 68 4.92 14.66 -9.04
N THR A 69 4.21 14.26 -10.11
CA THR A 69 2.93 14.88 -10.48
C THR A 69 1.81 14.59 -9.48
N ILE A 70 1.90 13.46 -8.75
CA ILE A 70 0.80 12.94 -7.93
C ILE A 70 1.01 13.16 -6.42
N PHE A 71 2.25 13.16 -5.92
CA PHE A 71 2.52 13.25 -4.48
C PHE A 71 2.20 14.61 -3.86
N ASN A 72 2.17 15.66 -4.66
CA ASN A 72 1.78 16.99 -4.18
C ASN A 72 0.26 17.20 -4.07
N LEU A 73 -0.55 16.18 -4.39
CA LEU A 73 -2.00 16.35 -4.50
C LEU A 73 -2.74 16.27 -3.16
N SER A 74 -2.36 15.35 -2.26
CA SER A 74 -2.87 15.27 -0.87
C SER A 74 -2.15 14.16 -0.08
N ASN A 75 -2.00 14.37 1.23
CA ASN A 75 -1.53 13.35 2.18
C ASN A 75 -2.58 12.24 2.42
N ASP A 76 -3.83 12.47 2.05
CA ASP A 76 -4.95 11.52 2.21
C ASP A 76 -5.07 10.56 1.01
N LEU A 77 -4.13 10.62 0.06
CA LEU A 77 -4.10 9.78 -1.13
C LEU A 77 -3.11 8.62 -0.94
N PHE A 78 -3.58 7.40 -1.19
CA PHE A 78 -2.75 6.20 -1.22
C PHE A 78 -2.82 5.54 -2.59
N LEU A 79 -1.67 5.18 -3.15
CA LEU A 79 -1.55 4.57 -4.46
C LEU A 79 -0.75 3.27 -4.34
N SER A 80 -1.21 2.21 -5.01
CA SER A 80 -0.43 0.98 -5.16
C SER A 80 -0.68 0.37 -6.54
N MET A 81 0.33 -0.29 -7.07
CA MET A 81 0.19 -1.09 -8.28
C MET A 81 0.57 -2.54 -7.97
N ASN A 82 -0.33 -3.47 -8.24
CA ASN A 82 -0.15 -4.90 -8.04
C ASN A 82 -0.01 -5.59 -9.40
N VAL A 83 0.98 -6.47 -9.50
CA VAL A 83 1.31 -7.19 -10.73
C VAL A 83 1.39 -8.68 -10.40
N ASN A 84 0.65 -9.48 -11.15
CA ASN A 84 0.74 -10.94 -11.14
C ASN A 84 0.61 -11.48 -12.57
N HIS A 85 0.53 -12.81 -12.72
CA HIS A 85 0.47 -13.46 -14.02
C HIS A 85 -0.91 -13.37 -14.71
N LEU A 86 -1.95 -12.96 -13.98
CA LEU A 86 -3.34 -12.85 -14.46
C LEU A 86 -3.73 -11.41 -14.81
N GLU A 87 -3.21 -10.42 -14.07
CA GLU A 87 -3.57 -9.02 -14.23
C GLU A 87 -2.50 -8.07 -13.70
N ILE A 88 -2.63 -6.82 -14.14
CA ILE A 88 -2.05 -5.66 -13.48
C ILE A 88 -3.18 -4.77 -12.95
N ARG A 89 -3.07 -4.34 -11.70
CA ARG A 89 -4.09 -3.56 -11.01
C ARG A 89 -3.47 -2.34 -10.36
N ILE A 90 -4.00 -1.16 -10.65
CA ILE A 90 -3.67 0.07 -9.92
C ILE A 90 -4.85 0.41 -9.01
N SER A 91 -4.56 0.53 -7.71
CA SER A 91 -5.53 0.96 -6.72
C SER A 91 -5.19 2.38 -6.25
N ILE A 92 -6.14 3.30 -6.40
CA ILE A 92 -6.06 4.70 -5.97
C ILE A 92 -7.10 4.87 -4.87
N THR A 93 -6.64 5.01 -3.62
CA THR A 93 -7.49 5.16 -2.44
C THR A 93 -7.39 6.59 -1.91
N TYR A 94 -8.52 7.20 -1.57
CA TYR A 94 -8.57 8.49 -0.89
C TYR A 94 -9.31 8.38 0.44
N PHE A 95 -8.71 8.96 1.47
CA PHE A 95 -9.19 8.96 2.84
C PHE A 95 -9.86 10.30 3.18
N GLY A 96 -11.03 10.58 2.60
CA GLY A 96 -11.73 11.83 2.85
C GLY A 96 -13.00 12.00 2.04
N ILE A 97 -13.73 13.08 2.31
CA ILE A 97 -15.02 13.40 1.67
C ILE A 97 -14.88 14.31 0.43
N GLU A 98 -13.79 15.06 0.33
CA GLU A 98 -13.53 16.01 -0.76
C GLU A 98 -12.89 15.29 -1.96
N LEU A 99 -13.72 14.63 -2.77
CA LEU A 99 -13.25 13.73 -3.84
C LEU A 99 -12.64 14.43 -5.07
N ASP A 100 -12.51 15.75 -5.08
CA ASP A 100 -11.97 16.46 -6.25
C ASP A 100 -10.48 16.14 -6.48
N VAL A 101 -9.70 15.98 -5.41
CA VAL A 101 -8.32 15.50 -5.48
C VAL A 101 -8.26 14.10 -6.09
N LEU A 102 -9.14 13.20 -5.63
CA LEU A 102 -9.23 11.84 -6.15
C LEU A 102 -9.59 11.83 -7.64
N LYS A 103 -10.62 12.58 -8.04
CA LYS A 103 -11.06 12.67 -9.44
C LYS A 103 -9.95 13.18 -10.36
N ARG A 104 -9.23 14.24 -9.96
CA ARG A 104 -8.07 14.76 -10.72
C ARG A 104 -6.96 13.71 -10.82
N THR A 105 -6.67 13.02 -9.72
CA THR A 105 -5.67 11.95 -9.71
C THR A 105 -6.05 10.84 -10.69
N VAL A 106 -7.27 10.32 -10.59
CA VAL A 106 -7.78 9.26 -11.48
C VAL A 106 -7.75 9.72 -12.95
N ALA A 107 -8.15 10.96 -13.23
CA ALA A 107 -8.11 11.51 -14.59
C ALA A 107 -6.70 11.48 -15.18
N LEU A 108 -5.67 11.86 -14.41
CA LEU A 108 -4.27 11.78 -14.85
C LEU A 108 -3.86 10.35 -15.22
N PHE A 109 -4.29 9.34 -14.44
CA PHE A 109 -4.04 7.94 -14.80
C PHE A 109 -4.75 7.56 -16.10
N LEU A 110 -6.04 7.89 -16.24
CA LEU A 110 -6.82 7.54 -17.43
C LEU A 110 -6.32 8.24 -18.71
N GLU A 111 -5.75 9.44 -18.59
CA GLU A 111 -5.14 10.17 -19.72
C GLU A 111 -3.76 9.64 -20.12
N THR A 112 -3.00 9.10 -19.15
CA THR A 112 -1.59 8.72 -19.36
C THR A 112 -1.42 7.23 -19.66
N LEU A 113 -2.26 6.39 -19.06
CA LEU A 113 -2.19 4.93 -19.19
C LEU A 113 -3.09 4.45 -20.34
N PRO A 114 -2.84 3.23 -20.87
CA PRO A 114 -3.80 2.57 -21.74
C PRO A 114 -5.18 2.46 -21.09
N THR A 115 -6.24 2.37 -21.90
CA THR A 115 -7.60 2.14 -21.37
C THR A 115 -7.65 0.85 -20.55
N PRO A 116 -8.11 0.90 -19.28
CA PRO A 116 -8.26 -0.30 -18.46
C PRO A 116 -9.36 -1.22 -19.00
N ASN A 117 -9.17 -2.52 -18.80
CA ASN A 117 -10.18 -3.53 -19.09
C ASN A 117 -11.35 -3.46 -18.11
N GLU A 118 -11.07 -3.10 -16.86
CA GLU A 118 -12.08 -2.92 -15.82
C GLU A 118 -11.75 -1.69 -14.96
N THR A 119 -12.79 -0.94 -14.61
CA THR A 119 -12.73 0.13 -13.61
C THR A 119 -13.82 -0.13 -12.57
N LYS A 120 -13.39 -0.31 -11.32
CA LYS A 120 -14.28 -0.46 -10.16
C LYS A 120 -14.11 0.73 -9.23
N ILE A 121 -15.22 1.20 -8.68
CA ILE A 121 -15.23 2.26 -7.67
C ILE A 121 -15.97 1.71 -6.47
N HIS A 122 -15.34 1.79 -5.30
CA HIS A 122 -15.93 1.38 -4.05
C HIS A 122 -15.80 2.50 -3.02
N SER A 123 -16.80 2.66 -2.17
CA SER A 123 -16.79 3.66 -1.10
C SER A 123 -17.49 3.12 0.13
N GLU A 124 -16.84 3.29 1.26
CA GLU A 124 -17.22 2.69 2.53
C GLU A 124 -16.67 3.51 3.70
N ASP A 125 -17.13 3.22 4.92
CA ASP A 125 -16.52 3.80 6.11
C ASP A 125 -15.11 3.21 6.36
N TRP A 126 -14.28 3.94 7.08
CA TRP A 126 -12.89 3.54 7.34
C TRP A 126 -12.75 2.17 8.01
N LEU A 127 -13.66 1.80 8.91
CA LEU A 127 -13.51 0.57 9.66
C LEU A 127 -13.86 -0.65 8.78
N THR A 128 -14.88 -0.53 7.93
CA THR A 128 -15.18 -1.52 6.90
C THR A 128 -13.98 -1.69 5.94
N PHE A 129 -13.38 -0.59 5.48
CA PHE A 129 -12.18 -0.64 4.63
C PHE A 129 -11.02 -1.40 5.29
N VAL A 130 -10.81 -1.18 6.60
CA VAL A 130 -9.80 -1.92 7.37
C VAL A 130 -10.14 -3.42 7.43
N TYR A 131 -11.40 -3.79 7.62
CA TYR A 131 -11.82 -5.19 7.63
C TYR A 131 -11.65 -5.86 6.26
N ASP A 132 -11.98 -5.16 5.19
CA ASP A 132 -11.80 -5.61 3.80
C ASP A 132 -10.31 -5.87 3.50
N GLY A 133 -9.42 -4.95 3.90
CA GLY A 133 -7.98 -5.12 3.77
C GLY A 133 -7.40 -6.30 4.56
N LEU A 134 -8.08 -6.72 5.63
CA LEU A 134 -7.73 -7.91 6.41
C LEU A 134 -8.42 -9.20 5.91
N GLY A 135 -9.24 -9.12 4.85
CA GLY A 135 -10.01 -10.25 4.33
C GLY A 135 -11.14 -10.71 5.26
N LEU A 136 -11.63 -9.83 6.16
CA LEU A 136 -12.64 -10.15 7.17
C LEU A 136 -14.07 -9.77 6.74
N SER A 137 -14.22 -9.12 5.59
CA SER A 137 -15.46 -8.51 5.12
C SER A 137 -16.61 -9.47 4.82
N ASN A 138 -16.30 -10.72 4.50
CA ASN A 138 -17.26 -11.79 4.22
C ASN A 138 -17.60 -12.66 5.45
N SER A 139 -17.25 -12.20 6.66
CA SER A 139 -17.52 -12.98 7.87
C SER A 139 -18.91 -12.68 8.44
N ASN A 140 -19.71 -13.73 8.72
CA ASN A 140 -20.99 -13.60 9.43
C ASN A 140 -20.81 -13.31 10.94
N VAL A 141 -19.64 -12.83 11.35
CA VAL A 141 -19.21 -12.67 12.75
C VAL A 141 -18.97 -11.19 13.00
N ASP A 142 -19.28 -10.68 14.21
CA ASP A 142 -18.91 -9.31 14.59
C ASP A 142 -17.40 -9.10 14.38
N HIS A 143 -17.03 -8.23 13.46
CA HIS A 143 -15.64 -8.01 13.08
C HIS A 143 -14.77 -7.54 14.26
N ARG A 144 -15.35 -6.90 15.28
CA ARG A 144 -14.64 -6.54 16.53
C ARG A 144 -14.22 -7.77 17.32
N HIS A 145 -15.02 -8.83 17.30
CA HIS A 145 -14.66 -10.11 17.90
C HIS A 145 -13.57 -10.83 17.10
N LEU A 146 -13.46 -10.61 15.79
CA LEU A 146 -12.38 -11.18 14.96
C LEU A 146 -11.03 -10.51 15.20
N LEU A 147 -11.00 -9.18 15.41
CA LEU A 147 -9.76 -8.47 15.77
C LEU A 147 -9.22 -8.85 17.16
N LEU A 148 -10.12 -9.18 18.10
CA LEU A 148 -9.76 -9.50 19.49
C LEU A 148 -9.46 -10.98 19.70
N LYS A 149 -9.93 -11.84 18.80
CA LYS A 149 -9.65 -13.27 18.88
C LYS A 149 -8.27 -13.51 18.29
N ASN A 150 -7.41 -14.16 19.07
CA ASN A 150 -6.17 -14.77 18.60
C ASN A 150 -6.53 -15.95 17.68
N SER A 151 -7.13 -15.64 16.53
CA SER A 151 -7.59 -16.61 15.56
C SER A 151 -6.37 -17.23 14.92
N THR A 152 -6.38 -18.54 14.80
CA THR A 152 -5.38 -19.31 14.06
C THR A 152 -5.55 -18.97 12.59
N MET A 153 -5.01 -17.83 12.16
CA MET A 153 -4.89 -17.49 10.75
C MET A 153 -4.17 -18.66 10.06
N PRO A 154 -4.61 -19.08 8.86
CA PRO A 154 -3.96 -20.17 8.16
C PRO A 154 -2.47 -19.86 8.00
N THR A 155 -1.61 -20.82 8.34
CA THR A 155 -0.16 -20.63 8.20
C THR A 155 0.22 -20.90 6.75
N TYR A 156 0.51 -19.82 6.02
CA TYR A 156 1.10 -19.90 4.68
C TYR A 156 2.62 -19.78 4.76
N CYS A 157 3.33 -20.67 4.06
CA CYS A 157 4.77 -20.51 3.85
C CYS A 157 4.97 -19.46 2.75
N PHE A 158 5.68 -18.38 3.05
CA PHE A 158 5.99 -17.35 2.07
C PHE A 158 7.47 -16.93 2.11
N LYS A 159 7.94 -16.36 1.00
CA LYS A 159 9.23 -15.69 0.91
C LYS A 159 9.02 -14.31 0.31
N ALA A 160 9.34 -13.27 1.08
CA ALA A 160 9.29 -11.89 0.62
C ALA A 160 10.69 -11.31 0.42
N LYS A 161 10.79 -10.36 -0.52
CA LYS A 161 11.90 -9.44 -0.71
C LYS A 161 11.32 -8.07 -1.08
N HIS A 162 12.05 -7.01 -0.78
CA HIS A 162 11.71 -5.64 -1.20
C HIS A 162 12.94 -4.97 -1.77
N LEU A 163 12.73 -3.99 -2.64
CA LEU A 163 13.75 -3.17 -3.29
C LEU A 163 13.23 -1.74 -3.39
N PHE A 164 14.15 -0.78 -3.28
CA PHE A 164 13.88 0.63 -3.53
C PHE A 164 14.48 1.04 -4.87
N PHE A 165 13.75 1.86 -5.63
CA PHE A 165 14.19 2.37 -6.92
C PHE A 165 14.23 3.89 -6.87
N ASP A 166 15.38 4.46 -7.19
CA ASP A 166 15.60 5.91 -7.32
C ASP A 166 15.48 6.39 -8.78
N LYS A 167 15.32 5.44 -9.71
CA LYS A 167 15.13 5.67 -11.15
C LYS A 167 14.13 4.65 -11.72
N PRO A 168 13.42 4.98 -12.82
CA PRO A 168 12.58 4.01 -13.51
C PRO A 168 13.35 2.74 -13.90
N ILE A 169 12.71 1.59 -13.73
CA ILE A 169 13.16 0.31 -14.25
C ILE A 169 13.26 0.39 -15.77
N SER A 170 14.42 0.01 -16.31
CA SER A 170 14.68 0.03 -17.75
C SER A 170 13.80 -0.96 -18.53
N ASP A 171 13.58 -0.70 -19.81
CA ASP A 171 12.78 -1.57 -20.68
C ASP A 171 13.30 -3.01 -20.72
N HIS A 172 14.62 -3.19 -20.80
CA HIS A 172 15.25 -4.52 -20.80
C HIS A 172 14.98 -5.26 -19.47
N SER A 173 15.16 -4.58 -18.34
CA SER A 173 14.88 -5.16 -17.02
C SER A 173 13.39 -5.48 -16.84
N LEU A 174 12.51 -4.66 -17.40
CA LEU A 174 11.07 -4.87 -17.36
C LEU A 174 10.66 -6.08 -18.23
N ASP A 175 11.28 -6.28 -19.38
CA ASP A 175 11.05 -7.46 -20.22
C ASP A 175 11.45 -8.76 -19.50
N GLU A 176 12.64 -8.79 -18.87
CA GLU A 176 13.04 -9.94 -18.07
C GLU A 176 12.12 -10.18 -16.88
N PHE A 177 11.73 -9.11 -16.19
CA PHE A 177 10.81 -9.17 -15.07
C PHE A 177 9.48 -9.78 -15.49
N LEU A 178 8.83 -9.24 -16.52
CA LEU A 178 7.53 -9.72 -17.01
C LEU A 178 7.61 -11.15 -17.56
N ASN A 179 8.72 -11.52 -18.20
CA ASN A 179 8.96 -12.90 -18.61
C ASN A 179 8.91 -13.85 -17.40
N ARG A 180 9.58 -13.50 -16.29
CA ARG A 180 9.54 -14.29 -15.05
C ARG A 180 8.13 -14.35 -14.43
N ILE A 181 7.38 -13.25 -14.46
CA ILE A 181 5.98 -13.24 -13.96
C ILE A 181 5.12 -14.18 -14.80
N SER A 182 5.29 -14.15 -16.13
CA SER A 182 4.48 -14.96 -17.06
C SER A 182 4.65 -16.48 -16.88
N LEU A 183 5.74 -16.92 -16.26
CA LEU A 183 5.95 -18.35 -15.97
C LEU A 183 4.97 -18.89 -14.92
N GLY A 184 4.28 -18.03 -14.16
CA GLY A 184 3.20 -18.45 -13.26
C GLY A 184 3.62 -19.42 -12.14
N ILE A 185 4.89 -19.39 -11.73
CA ILE A 185 5.42 -20.32 -10.73
C ILE A 185 4.93 -19.91 -9.34
N GLY A 186 3.88 -20.56 -8.86
CA GLY A 186 3.30 -20.34 -7.53
C GLY A 186 2.45 -19.06 -7.42
N GLU A 187 1.95 -18.79 -6.21
CA GLU A 187 1.27 -17.53 -5.90
C GLU A 187 2.28 -16.39 -5.78
N LEU A 188 2.60 -15.78 -6.92
CA LEU A 188 3.48 -14.62 -7.00
C LEU A 188 2.66 -13.33 -6.90
N TYR A 189 2.99 -12.51 -5.90
CA TYR A 189 2.38 -11.20 -5.68
C TYR A 189 3.47 -10.13 -5.62
N ILE A 190 3.34 -9.09 -6.44
CA ILE A 190 4.30 -8.00 -6.51
C ILE A 190 3.55 -6.69 -6.41
N THR A 191 3.99 -5.84 -5.47
CA THR A 191 3.42 -4.52 -5.26
C THR A 191 4.49 -3.46 -5.49
N PHE A 192 4.15 -2.47 -6.29
CA PHE A 192 4.86 -1.21 -6.39
C PHE A 192 4.12 -0.21 -5.53
N ASN A 193 4.77 0.20 -4.43
CA ASN A 193 4.29 1.28 -3.59
C ASN A 193 5.17 2.48 -3.88
N PRO A 194 4.60 3.57 -4.38
CA PRO A 194 5.36 4.78 -4.54
C PRO A 194 5.69 5.37 -3.18
N TRP A 195 6.82 6.04 -3.12
CA TRP A 195 7.26 6.75 -1.93
C TRP A 195 7.74 8.12 -2.36
N ASP A 196 7.17 9.15 -1.75
CA ASP A 196 7.49 10.56 -2.02
C ASP A 196 8.65 11.06 -1.16
N GLY A 197 9.25 10.19 -0.33
CA GLY A 197 10.32 10.55 0.59
C GLY A 197 9.84 11.31 1.83
N HIS A 198 8.55 11.59 1.95
CA HIS A 198 7.97 12.25 3.11
C HIS A 198 7.28 11.21 4.00
N ILE A 199 7.67 11.19 5.27
CA ILE A 199 6.76 10.72 6.31
C ILE A 199 5.95 11.95 6.65
N HIS A 200 4.70 12.02 6.17
CA HIS A 200 3.80 13.09 6.60
C HIS A 200 3.71 13.02 8.12
N THR A 201 4.28 14.03 8.79
CA THR A 201 4.21 14.16 10.23
C THR A 201 2.77 14.42 10.60
N ILE A 202 2.13 13.40 11.17
CA ILE A 202 0.85 13.55 11.88
C ILE A 202 1.10 14.22 13.22
#